data_AF-A0A6H2NHR3-F1
#
_entry.id   AF-A0A6H2NHR3-F1
#
_cell.length_a   1.000
_cell.length_b   1.000
_cell.length_c   1.000
_cell.angle_alpha   90.00
_cell.angle_beta   90.00
_cell.angle_gamma   90.00
#
_symmetry.space_group_name_H-M   'P 1'
#
loop_
_entity.id
_entity.type
_entity.pdbx_description
1 polymer ?
#
loop_
_entity_poly.entity_id
_entity_poly.type
_entity_poly.pdbx_seq_one_letter_code
_entity_poly.pdbx_strand_id
1 'polypeptide(L)'
;PGEDISIQGMERKGDAFVVRLEVNAEADKAAIETEVKQRYAHQLAALEAQYQERLRLQSEEIAHHRQTQSSLLHIVQTMAEKDSISQTFHGPVGNVAGSNQGQMTAYINQNNEAISQLIAALRASAQTFPPEQKDDVLMELDDLEGDLSQTDKQSPKRIGKHLRRLIAAGTAAATLASGTATFAGNVNEFTDHVFELGEKIGLAREAIQGNL
;
A
#
# COMPACT_ATOMS: atom_id res chain seq x y z
N PRO A 1 6.58 -6.77 -39.65
CA PRO A 1 7.47 -7.93 -39.88
C PRO A 1 7.70 -8.67 -38.56
N GLY A 2 6.95 -9.76 -38.35
CA GLY A 2 7.14 -10.66 -37.21
C GLY A 2 8.19 -11.69 -37.58
N GLU A 3 9.46 -11.31 -37.47
CA GLU A 3 10.56 -12.28 -37.57
C GLU A 3 10.53 -13.14 -36.31
N ASP A 4 10.61 -14.46 -36.52
CA ASP A 4 10.67 -15.50 -35.49
C ASP A 4 11.95 -15.34 -34.66
N ILE A 5 11.93 -14.42 -33.69
CA ILE A 5 13.02 -14.23 -32.75
C ILE A 5 12.73 -15.13 -31.54
N SER A 6 13.54 -16.17 -31.39
CA SER A 6 13.47 -17.15 -30.29
C SER A 6 14.51 -16.81 -29.22
N ILE A 7 14.16 -16.96 -27.94
CA ILE A 7 15.13 -16.78 -26.85
C ILE A 7 15.91 -18.09 -26.71
N GLN A 8 17.17 -18.07 -27.10
CA GLN A 8 18.07 -19.22 -27.01
C GLN A 8 18.59 -19.45 -25.58
N GLY A 9 18.66 -18.39 -24.78
CA GLY A 9 19.01 -18.49 -23.37
C GLY A 9 19.20 -17.14 -22.68
N MET A 10 18.98 -17.11 -21.38
CA MET A 10 19.26 -15.96 -20.52
C MET A 10 20.27 -16.38 -19.46
N GLU A 11 21.39 -15.67 -19.38
CA GLU A 11 22.46 -15.96 -18.42
C GLU A 11 22.75 -14.72 -17.58
N ARG A 12 22.81 -14.89 -16.26
CA ARG A 12 23.21 -13.82 -15.35
C ARG A 12 24.72 -13.89 -15.15
N LYS A 13 25.45 -12.89 -15.63
CA LYS A 13 26.90 -12.79 -15.49
C LYS A 13 27.23 -11.62 -14.56
N GLY A 14 27.26 -11.91 -13.26
CA GLY A 14 27.44 -10.88 -12.22
C GLY A 14 26.23 -9.95 -12.14
N ASP A 15 26.45 -8.66 -12.46
CA ASP A 15 25.43 -7.61 -12.43
C ASP A 15 24.75 -7.39 -13.80
N ALA A 16 25.18 -8.11 -14.84
CA ALA A 16 24.64 -7.99 -16.19
C ALA A 16 23.85 -9.25 -16.59
N PHE A 17 22.71 -9.04 -17.26
CA PHE A 17 21.96 -10.09 -17.94
C PHE A 17 22.38 -10.17 -19.40
N VAL A 18 22.80 -11.36 -19.83
CA VAL A 18 23.14 -11.64 -21.23
C VAL A 18 21.98 -12.44 -21.82
N VAL A 19 21.25 -11.81 -22.73
CA VAL A 19 20.16 -12.45 -23.49
C VAL A 19 20.73 -12.91 -24.83
N ARG A 20 20.67 -14.22 -25.10
CA ARG A 20 21.04 -14.81 -26.40
C ARG A 20 19.76 -14.99 -27.20
N LEU A 21 19.66 -14.28 -28.32
CA LEU A 21 18.53 -14.36 -29.25
C LEU A 21 18.93 -15.18 -30.46
N GLU A 22 18.08 -16.13 -30.84
CA GLU A 22 18.18 -16.92 -32.05
C GLU A 22 17.43 -16.18 -33.17
N VAL A 23 18.15 -15.91 -34.25
CA VAL A 23 17.68 -15.14 -35.41
C VAL A 23 17.94 -15.94 -36.68
N ASN A 24 17.01 -15.84 -37.63
CA ASN A 24 17.08 -16.56 -38.90
C ASN A 24 18.32 -16.15 -39.72
N ALA A 25 18.89 -17.06 -40.50
CA ALA A 25 20.14 -16.84 -41.23
C ALA A 25 20.05 -15.76 -42.32
N GLU A 26 18.83 -15.42 -42.77
CA GLU A 26 18.56 -14.35 -43.72
C GLU A 26 18.35 -12.97 -43.06
N ALA A 27 18.30 -12.90 -41.73
CA ALA A 27 17.99 -11.68 -41.01
C ALA A 27 19.25 -10.84 -40.70
N ASP A 28 19.13 -9.52 -40.85
CA ASP A 28 20.23 -8.58 -40.55
C ASP A 28 20.40 -8.41 -39.04
N LYS A 29 21.35 -9.18 -38.50
CA LYS A 29 21.68 -9.19 -37.07
C LYS A 29 22.01 -7.81 -36.52
N ALA A 30 22.64 -6.93 -37.30
CA ALA A 30 23.02 -5.59 -36.85
C ALA A 30 21.80 -4.66 -36.73
N ALA A 31 20.82 -4.80 -37.64
CA ALA A 31 19.57 -4.07 -37.58
C ALA A 31 18.73 -4.50 -36.36
N ILE A 32 18.63 -5.81 -36.10
CA ILE A 32 17.90 -6.35 -34.94
C ILE A 32 18.55 -5.92 -33.63
N GLU A 33 19.87 -5.97 -33.52
CA GLU A 33 20.58 -5.53 -32.32
C GLU A 33 20.33 -4.03 -32.04
N THR A 34 20.35 -3.20 -33.09
CA THR A 34 20.10 -1.77 -32.97
C THR A 34 18.66 -1.49 -32.53
N GLU A 35 17.69 -2.17 -33.13
CA GLU A 35 16.27 -2.01 -32.80
C GLU A 35 15.98 -2.47 -31.36
N VAL A 36 16.49 -3.63 -30.96
CA VAL A 36 16.31 -4.17 -29.60
C VAL A 36 16.95 -3.24 -28.56
N LYS A 37 18.15 -2.72 -28.84
CA LYS A 37 18.81 -1.73 -27.96
C LYS A 37 18.01 -0.43 -27.86
N GLN A 38 17.47 0.08 -28.97
CA GLN A 38 16.65 1.29 -28.97
C GLN A 38 15.35 1.08 -28.20
N ARG A 39 14.65 -0.04 -28.44
CA ARG A 39 13.41 -0.39 -27.71
C ARG A 39 13.67 -0.55 -26.21
N TYR A 40 14.75 -1.24 -25.85
CA TYR A 40 15.16 -1.40 -24.46
C TYR A 40 15.49 -0.04 -23.81
N ALA A 41 16.29 0.80 -24.46
CA ALA A 41 16.61 2.13 -23.95
C ALA A 41 15.36 3.00 -23.77
N HIS A 42 14.40 2.89 -24.69
CA HIS A 42 13.16 3.64 -24.60
C HIS A 42 12.27 3.16 -23.45
N GLN A 43 12.14 1.84 -23.27
CA GLN A 43 11.42 1.25 -22.14
C GLN A 43 12.08 1.58 -20.81
N LEU A 44 13.41 1.53 -20.75
CA LEU A 44 14.17 1.88 -19.55
C LEU A 44 13.95 3.35 -19.16
N ALA A 45 14.02 4.26 -20.13
CA ALA A 45 13.76 5.68 -19.88
C ALA A 45 12.32 5.94 -19.41
N ALA A 46 11.33 5.23 -19.97
CA ALA A 46 9.94 5.32 -19.52
C ALA A 46 9.77 4.82 -18.08
N LEU A 47 10.46 3.72 -17.73
CA LEU A 47 10.44 3.15 -16.39
C LEU A 47 11.11 4.07 -15.37
N GLU A 48 12.28 4.63 -15.70
CA GLU A 48 12.98 5.60 -14.85
C GLU A 48 12.16 6.86 -14.62
N ALA A 49 11.48 7.38 -15.65
CA ALA A 49 10.60 8.54 -15.50
C ALA A 49 9.43 8.26 -14.54
N GLN A 50 8.85 7.05 -14.60
CA GLN A 50 7.81 6.65 -13.65
C GLN A 50 8.33 6.55 -12.21
N TYR A 51 9.52 5.97 -12.01
CA TYR A 51 10.13 5.91 -10.68
C TYR A 51 10.49 7.29 -10.14
N GLN A 52 10.99 8.20 -10.98
CA GLN A 52 11.28 9.57 -10.59
C GLN A 52 10.01 10.32 -10.18
N GLU A 53 8.92 10.18 -10.93
CA GLU A 53 7.66 10.83 -10.59
C GLU A 53 7.08 10.26 -9.30
N ARG A 54 7.19 8.94 -9.08
CA ARG A 54 6.79 8.31 -7.83
C ARG A 54 7.57 8.84 -6.63
N LEU A 55 8.90 8.96 -6.76
CA LEU A 55 9.75 9.52 -5.72
C LEU A 55 9.40 10.99 -5.46
N ARG A 56 9.07 11.75 -6.52
CA ARG A 56 8.63 13.15 -6.40
C ARG A 56 7.34 13.25 -5.60
N LEU A 57 6.30 12.51 -5.97
CA LEU A 57 5.01 12.49 -5.27
C LEU A 57 5.17 12.08 -3.80
N GLN A 58 5.95 11.03 -3.53
CA GLN A 58 6.23 10.58 -2.16
C GLN A 58 6.97 11.64 -1.34
N SER A 59 7.91 12.36 -1.95
CA SER A 59 8.61 13.46 -1.28
C SER A 59 7.69 14.65 -0.97
N GLU A 60 6.73 14.92 -1.85
CA GLU A 60 5.72 15.97 -1.69
C GLU A 60 4.77 15.65 -0.53
N GLU A 61 4.33 14.39 -0.44
CA GLU A 61 3.51 13.88 0.67
C GLU A 61 4.26 13.98 2.01
N ILE A 62 5.53 13.55 2.06
CA ILE A 62 6.36 13.67 3.26
C ILE A 62 6.50 15.13 3.70
N ALA A 63 6.66 16.06 2.73
CA ALA A 63 6.74 17.48 3.03
C ALA A 63 5.43 18.01 3.63
N HIS A 64 4.29 17.63 3.05
CA HIS A 64 2.97 17.99 3.57
C HIS A 64 2.72 17.42 4.97
N HIS A 65 3.10 16.17 5.20
CA HIS A 65 2.98 15.52 6.52
C HIS A 65 3.82 16.23 7.58
N ARG A 66 5.07 16.59 7.26
CA ARG A 66 5.95 17.36 8.14
C ARG A 66 5.37 18.74 8.47
N GLN A 67 4.84 19.44 7.48
CA GLN A 67 4.21 20.74 7.68
C GLN A 67 2.96 20.65 8.57
N THR A 68 2.14 19.61 8.35
CA THR A 68 0.96 19.34 9.17
C THR A 68 1.36 19.04 10.61
N GLN A 69 2.36 18.18 10.83
CA GLN A 69 2.88 17.89 12.17
C GLN A 69 3.44 19.14 12.87
N SER A 70 4.17 19.99 12.16
CA SER A 70 4.66 21.27 12.71
C SER A 70 3.50 22.18 13.14
N SER A 71 2.43 22.24 12.33
CA SER A 71 1.24 23.04 12.64
C SER A 71 0.50 22.48 13.85
N LEU A 72 0.33 21.16 13.93
CA LEU A 72 -0.30 20.50 15.07
C LEU A 72 0.49 20.71 16.37
N LEU A 73 1.82 20.57 16.34
CA LEU A 73 2.68 20.86 17.50
C LEU A 73 2.49 22.30 17.97
N HIS A 74 2.44 23.26 17.04
CA HIS A 74 2.21 24.67 17.37
C HIS A 74 0.82 24.91 17.99
N ILE A 75 -0.23 24.26 17.46
CA ILE A 75 -1.58 24.34 18.01
C ILE A 75 -1.63 23.71 19.42
N VAL A 76 -1.03 22.53 19.62
CA VAL A 76 -0.95 21.88 20.93
C VAL A 76 -0.21 22.77 21.93
N GLN A 77 0.90 23.38 21.53
CA GLN A 77 1.64 24.31 22.39
C GLN A 77 0.79 25.54 22.73
N THR A 78 0.09 26.13 21.75
CA THR A 78 -0.81 27.28 21.96
C THR A 78 -1.98 26.92 22.89
N MET A 79 -2.54 25.70 22.77
CA MET A 79 -3.59 25.22 23.65
C MET A 79 -3.05 24.93 25.05
N ALA A 80 -1.87 24.31 25.19
CA ALA A 80 -1.24 24.03 26.47
C ALA A 80 -0.86 25.31 27.24
N GLU A 81 -0.44 26.37 26.54
CA GLU A 81 -0.20 27.69 27.11
C GLU A 81 -1.50 28.40 27.52
N LYS A 82 -2.64 28.01 26.93
CA LYS A 82 -3.97 28.59 27.21
C LYS A 82 -4.78 27.80 28.26
N ASP A 83 -4.54 26.50 28.40
CA ASP A 83 -5.30 25.55 29.24
C ASP A 83 -4.59 25.21 30.57
N SER A 84 -3.85 26.13 31.17
CA SER A 84 -3.33 25.96 32.55
C SER A 84 -4.45 26.02 33.63
N ILE A 85 -5.62 25.45 33.36
CA ILE A 85 -6.71 25.23 34.30
C ILE A 85 -6.69 23.74 34.67
N SER A 86 -6.18 23.44 35.86
CA SER A 86 -6.22 22.12 36.49
C SER A 86 -7.67 21.63 36.64
N GLN A 87 -8.09 20.67 35.82
CA GLN A 87 -9.36 19.96 36.00
C GLN A 87 -9.12 18.60 36.66
N THR A 88 -9.44 18.53 37.95
CA THR A 88 -9.40 17.29 38.73
C THR A 88 -10.62 16.43 38.38
N PHE A 89 -10.42 15.33 37.65
CA PHE A 89 -11.49 14.35 37.38
C PHE A 89 -11.65 13.38 38.56
N HIS A 90 -12.78 13.46 39.25
CA HIS A 90 -13.24 12.46 40.22
C HIS A 90 -14.19 11.48 39.53
N GLY A 91 -13.66 10.34 39.09
CA GLY A 91 -14.43 9.20 38.62
C GLY A 91 -13.72 7.90 39.01
N PRO A 92 -14.45 6.83 39.37
CA PRO A 92 -13.82 5.57 39.73
C PRO A 92 -13.09 4.98 38.53
N VAL A 93 -11.77 4.84 38.65
CA VAL A 93 -10.88 4.23 37.65
C VAL A 93 -11.11 2.72 37.60
N GLY A 94 -12.00 2.28 36.71
CA GLY A 94 -12.26 0.89 36.40
C GLY A 94 -11.25 0.31 35.40
N ASN A 95 -10.65 -0.82 35.75
CA ASN A 95 -9.87 -1.78 34.95
C ASN A 95 -9.09 -1.27 33.72
N VAL A 96 -7.76 -1.23 33.86
CA VAL A 96 -6.75 -0.96 32.81
C VAL A 96 -6.67 -1.99 31.67
N ALA A 97 -7.60 -2.95 31.59
CA ALA A 97 -7.76 -3.83 30.42
C ALA A 97 -8.64 -3.21 29.31
N GLY A 98 -9.43 -2.18 29.62
CA GLY A 98 -10.33 -1.51 28.67
C GLY A 98 -9.74 -0.32 27.91
N SER A 99 -8.48 0.07 28.19
CA SER A 99 -7.90 1.30 27.61
C SER A 99 -7.77 1.22 26.09
N ASN A 100 -7.31 0.10 25.54
CA ASN A 100 -7.05 -0.04 24.11
C ASN A 100 -8.35 -0.12 23.27
N GLN A 101 -9.40 -0.76 23.79
CA GLN A 101 -10.64 -0.93 23.04
C GLN A 101 -11.48 0.35 23.02
N GLY A 102 -11.59 1.03 24.18
CA GLY A 102 -12.24 2.34 24.25
C GLY A 102 -11.53 3.41 23.42
N GLN A 103 -10.20 3.36 23.36
CA GLN A 103 -9.41 4.23 22.48
C GLN A 103 -9.67 3.94 21.00
N MET A 104 -9.63 2.69 20.56
CA MET A 104 -9.94 2.31 19.18
C MET A 104 -11.35 2.74 18.75
N THR A 105 -12.36 2.50 19.58
CA THR A 105 -13.72 2.97 19.31
C THR A 105 -13.80 4.49 19.17
N ALA A 106 -13.05 5.24 19.99
CA ALA A 106 -12.97 6.70 19.86
C ALA A 106 -12.33 7.13 18.53
N TYR A 107 -11.24 6.49 18.10
CA TYR A 107 -10.60 6.75 16.80
C TYR A 107 -11.55 6.45 15.63
N ILE A 108 -12.25 5.31 15.65
CA ILE A 108 -13.20 4.92 14.61
C ILE A 108 -14.33 5.95 14.50
N ASN A 109 -14.91 6.37 15.62
CA ASN A 109 -15.98 7.36 15.61
C ASN A 109 -15.51 8.73 15.08
N GLN A 110 -14.28 9.14 15.38
CA GLN A 110 -13.70 10.40 14.90
C GLN A 110 -13.38 10.38 13.41
N ASN A 111 -13.08 9.20 12.84
CA ASN A 111 -12.62 9.06 11.46
C ASN A 111 -13.61 8.28 10.57
N ASN A 112 -14.87 8.12 10.98
CA ASN A 112 -15.85 7.23 10.34
C ASN A 112 -16.00 7.49 8.83
N GLU A 113 -16.06 8.76 8.42
CA GLU A 113 -16.15 9.14 7.01
C GLU A 113 -14.88 8.74 6.23
N ALA A 114 -13.70 9.05 6.77
CA ALA A 114 -12.42 8.69 6.14
C ALA A 114 -12.23 7.17 6.05
N ILE A 115 -12.62 6.43 7.10
CA ILE A 115 -12.63 4.96 7.12
C ILE A 115 -13.52 4.41 6.01
N SER A 116 -14.73 4.98 5.86
CA SER A 116 -15.68 4.55 4.82
C SER A 116 -15.13 4.81 3.41
N GLN A 117 -14.48 5.97 3.20
CA GLN A 117 -13.82 6.30 1.93
C GLN A 117 -12.65 5.35 1.63
N LEU A 118 -11.84 5.01 2.64
CA LEU A 118 -10.73 4.07 2.48
C LEU A 118 -11.21 2.65 2.17
N ILE A 119 -12.27 2.16 2.83
CA ILE A 119 -12.88 0.86 2.49
C ILE A 119 -13.41 0.86 1.05
N ALA A 120 -14.04 1.96 0.60
CA ALA A 120 -14.49 2.09 -0.79
C ALA A 120 -13.32 2.09 -1.79
N ALA A 121 -12.23 2.79 -1.48
CA ALA A 121 -11.01 2.81 -2.29
C ALA A 121 -10.37 1.41 -2.37
N LEU A 122 -10.26 0.69 -1.24
CA LEU A 122 -9.78 -0.69 -1.19
C LEU A 122 -10.62 -1.62 -2.06
N ARG A 123 -11.95 -1.50 -2.01
CA ARG A 123 -12.86 -2.26 -2.90
C ARG A 123 -12.64 -1.93 -4.37
N ALA A 124 -12.44 -0.66 -4.71
CA ALA A 124 -12.15 -0.25 -6.09
C ALA A 124 -10.84 -0.86 -6.60
N SER A 125 -9.76 -0.79 -5.81
CA SER A 125 -8.47 -1.40 -6.14
C SER A 125 -8.58 -2.93 -6.27
N ALA A 126 -9.32 -3.59 -5.38
CA ALA A 126 -9.55 -5.04 -5.42
C ALA A 126 -10.23 -5.52 -6.71
N GLN A 127 -11.03 -4.68 -7.39
CA GLN A 127 -11.63 -5.03 -8.68
C GLN A 127 -10.58 -5.28 -9.77
N THR A 128 -9.37 -4.77 -9.60
CA THR A 128 -8.27 -4.92 -10.57
C THR A 128 -7.47 -6.20 -10.36
N PHE A 129 -7.75 -6.94 -9.27
CA PHE A 129 -7.03 -8.17 -8.94
C PHE A 129 -7.55 -9.35 -9.78
N PRO A 130 -6.73 -10.40 -9.99
CA PRO A 130 -7.21 -11.62 -10.63
C PRO A 130 -8.36 -12.25 -9.83
N PRO A 131 -9.27 -13.02 -10.47
CA PRO A 131 -10.55 -13.43 -9.87
C PRO A 131 -10.42 -14.12 -8.50
N GLU A 132 -9.45 -15.03 -8.35
CA GLU A 132 -9.24 -15.75 -7.09
C GLU A 132 -8.86 -14.80 -5.95
N GLN A 133 -7.93 -13.87 -6.18
CA GLN A 133 -7.49 -12.93 -5.15
C GLN A 133 -8.51 -11.82 -4.91
N LYS A 134 -9.26 -11.43 -5.95
CA LYS A 134 -10.34 -10.45 -5.85
C LYS A 134 -11.41 -10.92 -4.85
N ASP A 135 -11.92 -12.14 -5.02
CA ASP A 135 -13.00 -12.65 -4.17
C ASP A 135 -12.53 -12.80 -2.71
N ASP A 136 -11.31 -13.29 -2.50
CA ASP A 136 -10.69 -13.38 -1.17
C ASP A 136 -10.55 -12.00 -0.50
N VAL A 137 -10.11 -10.97 -1.25
CA VAL A 137 -9.97 -9.61 -0.73
C VAL A 137 -11.32 -8.99 -0.40
N LEU A 138 -12.32 -9.14 -1.28
CA LEU A 138 -13.65 -8.59 -1.06
C LEU A 138 -14.31 -9.23 0.17
N MET A 139 -14.19 -10.54 0.35
CA MET A 139 -14.68 -11.23 1.54
C MET A 139 -14.01 -10.70 2.82
N GLU A 140 -12.69 -10.52 2.81
CA GLU A 140 -11.97 -10.00 3.96
C GLU A 140 -12.31 -8.53 4.27
N LEU A 141 -12.63 -7.72 3.25
CA LEU A 141 -13.11 -6.35 3.40
C LEU A 141 -14.52 -6.30 4.01
N ASP A 142 -15.41 -7.21 3.63
CA ASP A 142 -16.76 -7.30 4.19
C ASP A 142 -16.73 -7.71 5.67
N ASP A 143 -15.91 -8.71 6.02
CA ASP A 143 -15.68 -9.10 7.41
C ASP A 143 -15.08 -7.95 8.24
N LEU A 144 -14.11 -7.23 7.67
CA LEU A 144 -13.50 -6.07 8.30
C LEU A 144 -14.51 -4.94 8.54
N GLU A 145 -15.32 -4.59 7.54
CA GLU A 145 -16.36 -3.56 7.68
C GLU A 145 -17.40 -3.95 8.74
N GLY A 146 -17.76 -5.24 8.80
CA GLY A 146 -18.63 -5.79 9.85
C GLY A 146 -18.04 -5.61 11.24
N ASP A 147 -16.77 -5.96 11.44
CA ASP A 147 -16.08 -5.80 12.72
C ASP A 147 -15.86 -4.33 13.11
N LEU A 148 -15.65 -3.43 12.13
CA LEU A 148 -15.54 -1.99 12.35
C LEU A 148 -16.89 -1.35 12.71
N SER A 149 -17.99 -1.88 12.19
CA SER A 149 -19.34 -1.35 12.45
C SER A 149 -19.91 -1.81 13.80
N GLN A 150 -19.41 -2.91 14.36
CA GLN A 150 -19.90 -3.49 15.60
C GLN A 150 -18.95 -3.20 16.76
N THR A 151 -19.32 -2.28 17.67
CA THR A 151 -18.47 -1.84 18.79
C THR A 151 -17.96 -2.98 19.69
N ASP A 152 -18.76 -4.04 19.87
CA ASP A 152 -18.38 -5.25 20.63
C ASP A 152 -17.32 -6.10 19.91
N LYS A 153 -17.18 -5.91 18.61
CA LYS A 153 -16.25 -6.62 17.72
C LYS A 153 -15.00 -5.84 17.37
N GLN A 154 -15.01 -4.51 17.55
CA GLN A 154 -13.87 -3.60 17.39
C GLN A 154 -12.75 -3.97 18.38
N SER A 155 -11.94 -4.95 18.01
CA SER A 155 -10.81 -5.40 18.82
C SER A 155 -9.53 -5.23 18.01
N PRO A 156 -8.49 -4.60 18.58
CA PRO A 156 -7.23 -4.36 17.88
C PRO A 156 -6.63 -5.62 17.24
N LYS A 157 -6.79 -6.76 17.92
CA LYS A 157 -6.28 -8.06 17.47
C LYS A 157 -7.06 -8.63 16.26
N ARG A 158 -8.39 -8.52 16.25
CA ARG A 158 -9.20 -9.05 15.13
C ARG A 158 -9.06 -8.15 13.91
N ILE A 159 -9.23 -6.85 14.09
CA ILE A 159 -9.06 -5.88 13.01
C ILE A 159 -7.64 -5.93 12.42
N GLY A 160 -6.60 -5.97 13.27
CA GLY A 160 -5.23 -6.12 12.81
C GLY A 160 -4.98 -7.41 12.01
N LYS A 161 -5.70 -8.50 12.33
CA LYS A 161 -5.64 -9.74 11.55
C LYS A 161 -6.26 -9.57 10.15
N HIS A 162 -7.39 -8.88 10.06
CA HIS A 162 -8.03 -8.57 8.78
C HIS A 162 -7.11 -7.71 7.89
N LEU A 163 -6.53 -6.64 8.44
CA LEU A 163 -5.58 -5.79 7.71
C LEU A 163 -4.35 -6.56 7.21
N ARG A 164 -3.79 -7.47 8.02
CA ARG A 164 -2.68 -8.35 7.60
C ARG A 164 -3.04 -9.24 6.41
N ARG A 165 -4.25 -9.81 6.43
CA ARG A 165 -4.71 -10.69 5.35
C ARG A 165 -4.95 -9.92 4.06
N LEU A 166 -5.45 -8.69 4.15
CA LEU A 166 -5.55 -7.80 2.98
C LEU A 166 -4.17 -7.55 2.37
N ILE A 167 -3.16 -7.18 3.17
CA ILE A 167 -1.77 -6.99 2.68
C ILE A 167 -1.23 -8.26 2.01
N ALA A 168 -1.44 -9.43 2.63
CA ALA A 168 -1.00 -10.70 2.07
C ALA A 168 -1.68 -11.00 0.72
N ALA A 169 -2.98 -10.74 0.61
CA ALA A 169 -3.73 -10.95 -0.62
C ALA A 169 -3.31 -9.98 -1.73
N GLY A 170 -3.06 -8.71 -1.41
CA GLY A 170 -2.47 -7.75 -2.36
C GLY A 170 -1.10 -8.18 -2.87
N THR A 171 -0.26 -8.72 -1.97
CA THR A 171 1.06 -9.26 -2.33
C THR A 171 0.96 -10.51 -3.21
N ALA A 172 0.03 -11.42 -2.92
CA ALA A 172 -0.21 -12.61 -3.72
C ALA A 172 -0.76 -12.27 -5.12
N ALA A 173 -1.60 -11.23 -5.22
CA ALA A 173 -2.06 -10.73 -6.51
C ALA A 173 -0.86 -10.22 -7.34
N ALA A 174 0.07 -9.48 -6.71
CA ALA A 174 1.32 -8.96 -7.31
C ALA A 174 2.16 -10.01 -8.04
N THR A 175 2.27 -11.22 -7.47
CA THR A 175 3.17 -12.27 -7.99
C THR A 175 2.59 -13.03 -9.18
N LEU A 176 1.26 -13.08 -9.32
CA LEU A 176 0.57 -13.81 -10.39
C LEU A 176 0.41 -12.99 -11.67
N ALA A 177 0.30 -11.66 -11.55
CA ALA A 177 0.29 -10.77 -12.69
C ALA A 177 1.73 -10.59 -13.17
N SER A 178 2.07 -11.21 -14.30
CA SER A 178 3.39 -11.22 -14.91
C SER A 178 3.83 -9.81 -15.34
N GLY A 179 4.37 -9.03 -14.41
CA GLY A 179 5.26 -7.89 -14.66
C GLY A 179 4.67 -6.63 -15.32
N THR A 180 3.35 -6.44 -15.39
CA THR A 180 2.78 -5.20 -15.93
C THR A 180 2.89 -4.05 -14.92
N ALA A 181 3.54 -2.95 -15.30
CA ALA A 181 3.80 -1.80 -14.41
C ALA A 181 2.51 -1.19 -13.82
N THR A 182 1.41 -1.19 -14.58
CA THR A 182 0.10 -0.70 -14.15
C THR A 182 -0.45 -1.49 -12.97
N PHE A 183 -0.25 -2.81 -12.95
CA PHE A 183 -0.74 -3.66 -11.87
C PHE A 183 0.09 -3.51 -10.60
N ALA A 184 1.42 -3.38 -10.73
CA ALA A 184 2.29 -3.05 -9.61
C ALA A 184 1.94 -1.70 -8.96
N GLY A 185 1.47 -0.72 -9.74
CA GLY A 185 0.92 0.55 -9.22
C GLY A 185 -0.28 0.31 -8.30
N ASN A 186 -1.30 -0.42 -8.79
CA ASN A 186 -2.53 -0.70 -8.07
C ASN A 186 -2.31 -1.48 -6.76
N VAL A 187 -1.35 -2.41 -6.72
CA VAL A 187 -1.03 -3.19 -5.51
C VAL A 187 -0.40 -2.33 -4.41
N ASN A 188 0.46 -1.38 -4.79
CA ASN A 188 1.07 -0.48 -3.82
C ASN A 188 0.03 0.48 -3.25
N GLU A 189 -0.79 1.09 -4.11
CA GLU A 189 -1.90 1.95 -3.70
C GLU A 189 -2.88 1.20 -2.78
N PHE A 190 -3.21 -0.04 -3.11
CA PHE A 190 -4.01 -0.90 -2.24
C PHE A 190 -3.35 -1.10 -0.86
N THR A 191 -2.06 -1.41 -0.82
CA THR A 191 -1.32 -1.63 0.43
C THR A 191 -1.23 -0.36 1.27
N ASP A 192 -1.04 0.79 0.64
CA ASP A 192 -1.00 2.10 1.30
C ASP A 192 -2.35 2.44 1.93
N HIS A 193 -3.47 2.21 1.21
CA HIS A 193 -4.81 2.36 1.77
C HIS A 193 -5.07 1.44 2.97
N VAL A 194 -4.51 0.22 3.00
CA VAL A 194 -4.63 -0.68 4.18
C VAL A 194 -3.89 -0.10 5.39
N PHE A 195 -2.70 0.48 5.19
CA PHE A 195 -1.96 1.12 6.27
C PHE A 195 -2.65 2.39 6.77
N GLU A 196 -3.14 3.24 5.86
CA GLU A 196 -3.88 4.44 6.22
C GLU A 196 -5.15 4.09 7.01
N LEU A 197 -5.89 3.07 6.57
CA LEU A 197 -7.07 2.57 7.30
C LEU A 197 -6.69 2.16 8.72
N GLY A 198 -5.58 1.46 8.90
CA GLY A 198 -5.04 1.08 10.20
C GLY A 198 -4.73 2.27 11.11
N GLU A 199 -4.11 3.32 10.59
CA GLU A 199 -3.83 4.54 11.35
C GLU A 199 -5.11 5.27 11.76
N LYS A 200 -6.10 5.35 10.86
CA LYS A 200 -7.40 6.03 11.12
C LYS A 200 -8.24 5.34 12.19
N ILE A 201 -8.01 4.06 12.43
CA ILE A 201 -8.65 3.29 13.51
C ILE A 201 -7.79 3.17 14.77
N GLY A 202 -6.64 3.85 14.82
CA GLY A 202 -5.76 3.89 15.99
C GLY A 202 -4.87 2.65 16.16
N LEU A 203 -4.60 1.90 15.08
CA LEU A 203 -3.62 0.81 15.08
C LEU A 203 -2.26 1.31 14.59
N ALA A 204 -1.21 0.95 15.33
CA ALA A 204 0.16 1.21 14.92
C ALA A 204 0.55 0.28 13.75
N ARG A 205 1.39 0.76 12.82
CA ARG A 205 1.81 -0.01 11.64
C ARG A 205 2.45 -1.34 12.02
N GLU A 206 3.16 -1.41 13.14
CA GLU A 206 3.78 -2.63 13.67
C GLU A 206 2.73 -3.71 14.00
N ALA A 207 1.56 -3.30 14.49
CA ALA A 207 0.45 -4.21 14.75
C ALA A 207 -0.15 -4.77 13.45
N ILE A 208 0.05 -4.10 12.32
CA ILE A 208 -0.45 -4.49 11.00
C ILE A 208 0.61 -5.26 10.20
N GLN A 209 1.90 -5.00 10.44
CA GLN A 209 3.00 -5.67 9.74
C GLN A 209 3.43 -7.00 10.36
N GLY A 210 3.24 -7.17 11.67
CA GLY A 210 3.54 -8.35 12.49
C GLY A 210 4.55 -9.36 11.92
N ASN A 211 5.81 -9.30 12.38
CA ASN A 211 6.91 -10.26 12.15
C ASN A 211 6.73 -11.19 10.94
N LEU A 212 6.99 -10.67 9.75
CA LEU A 212 7.37 -11.48 8.59
C LEU A 212 8.72 -12.17 8.84
#